data_AF-W2XCM5-F1
#
_entry.id   AF-W2XCM5-F1
#
_cell.length_a   1.000
_cell.length_b   1.000
_cell.length_c   1.000
_cell.angle_alpha   90.00
_cell.angle_beta   90.00
_cell.angle_gamma   90.00
#
_symmetry.space_group_name_H-M   'P 1'
#
loop_
_entity.id
_entity.type
_entity.pdbx_description
1 polymer ?
#
loop_
_entity_poly.entity_id
_entity_poly.type
_entity_poly.pdbx_seq_one_letter_code
_entity_poly.pdbx_strand_id
1 'polypeptide(L)'
;MAKVVDLLLATTLENLRDKLLTASTDVHTSPRDLQDVWKLADALPAIDDLELQTLHGDLTRVVKALSRVIIKYATVIAADMEDVAKLVVSDDHLLPILRVLSAFVNRLRRQELLDDKELLRWLPFVLTACIFVTGAELPGSDLMQSVVVAEETLDAAVDLVNAKNRESLVAKYVAQIVALCSQDVDKEQWVAVSSVNKKIMLQVVEQVPFPHLGGDLLGRLLALTFPLVDDLTDATQIIGARMLRHIVKNVTSTELRWYSDVLLEVLHTAIVTRKPDTLNVLLDCLVEALDKVSPPGELKHYDRFMPRLLSDTSLCSDVAVRVVFVRHLRIVVVRQGAPYSMNVIRYLQPLLKVLIAGFESVNVALLVATLETLQATVLAAWPRIAPHTEEVLVGVLRAVAFCELFDEGAEFTPSPDEKEQILALCEDVLDLLHQVNADNSVVVDMLATLANESPKLSPFCNRMQEKWVS
;
A
#
# COMPACT_ATOMS: atom_id res chain seq x y z
N MET A 1 -41.23 23.96 0.73
CA MET A 1 -39.84 23.64 1.12
C MET A 1 -38.91 24.86 1.13
N ALA A 2 -39.11 25.79 0.19
CA ALA A 2 -38.30 27.01 0.00
C ALA A 2 -37.88 27.72 1.30
N LYS A 3 -38.80 27.98 2.24
CA LYS A 3 -38.46 28.66 3.51
C LYS A 3 -37.37 27.97 4.33
N VAL A 4 -37.34 26.63 4.36
CA VAL A 4 -36.33 25.86 5.10
C VAL A 4 -34.99 25.93 4.39
N VAL A 5 -34.99 25.87 3.06
CA VAL A 5 -33.78 26.02 2.24
C VAL A 5 -33.21 27.43 2.37
N ASP A 6 -34.04 28.47 2.31
CA ASP A 6 -33.65 29.86 2.51
C ASP A 6 -33.06 30.08 3.91
N LEU A 7 -33.67 29.49 4.95
CA LEU A 7 -33.14 29.50 6.31
C LEU A 7 -31.76 28.86 6.40
N LEU A 8 -31.59 27.67 5.80
CA LEU A 8 -30.29 26.97 5.81
C LEU A 8 -29.21 27.69 5.00
N LEU A 9 -29.58 28.38 3.92
CA LEU A 9 -28.65 29.22 3.14
C LEU A 9 -28.31 30.53 3.85
N ALA A 10 -29.24 31.12 4.58
CA ALA A 10 -29.03 32.33 5.37
C ALA A 10 -28.19 32.06 6.63
N THR A 11 -28.31 30.85 7.19
CA THR A 11 -27.45 30.40 8.28
C THR A 11 -26.07 30.07 7.74
N THR A 12 -25.02 30.52 8.40
CA THR A 12 -23.64 30.08 8.10
C THR A 12 -23.50 28.61 8.47
N LEU A 13 -23.87 27.70 7.56
CA LEU A 13 -23.67 26.25 7.70
C LEU A 13 -22.20 25.91 7.95
N GLU A 14 -21.27 26.79 7.58
CA GLU A 14 -19.85 26.69 7.90
C GLU A 14 -19.58 26.65 9.42
N ASN A 15 -20.40 27.35 10.22
CA ASN A 15 -20.30 27.34 11.68
C ASN A 15 -21.05 26.16 12.31
N LEU A 16 -21.81 25.37 11.54
CA LEU A 16 -22.56 24.22 12.05
C LEU A 16 -21.61 23.18 12.65
N ARG A 17 -20.47 22.91 12.01
CA ARG A 17 -19.43 22.01 12.55
C ARG A 17 -19.02 22.41 13.97
N ASP A 18 -18.69 23.69 14.19
CA ASP A 18 -18.21 24.18 15.48
C ASP A 18 -19.30 24.10 16.54
N LYS A 19 -20.56 24.38 16.15
CA LYS A 19 -21.71 24.15 17.02
C LYS A 19 -21.88 22.68 17.39
N LEU A 20 -21.71 21.74 16.45
CA LEU A 20 -21.81 20.31 16.72
C LEU A 20 -20.67 19.80 17.62
N LEU A 21 -19.47 20.34 17.47
CA LEU A 21 -18.31 19.98 18.32
C LEU A 21 -18.40 20.55 19.74
N THR A 22 -19.15 21.64 19.93
CA THR A 22 -19.33 22.31 21.24
C THR A 22 -20.68 21.98 21.90
N ALA A 23 -21.59 21.29 21.20
CA ALA A 23 -22.90 20.94 21.70
C ALA A 23 -22.80 19.97 22.88
N SER A 24 -23.63 20.21 23.91
CA SER A 24 -23.76 19.32 25.08
C SER A 24 -24.30 17.95 24.67
N THR A 25 -23.93 16.90 25.41
CA THR A 25 -24.45 15.54 25.20
C THR A 25 -25.95 15.39 25.55
N ASP A 26 -26.59 16.44 26.04
CA ASP A 26 -28.03 16.45 26.30
C ASP A 26 -28.84 16.53 24.99
N VAL A 27 -29.55 15.43 24.68
CA VAL A 27 -30.47 15.26 23.54
C VAL A 27 -31.48 16.40 23.38
N HIS A 28 -31.85 17.08 24.48
CA HIS A 28 -32.81 18.19 24.49
C HIS A 28 -32.22 19.54 24.04
N THR A 29 -30.92 19.61 23.77
CA THR A 29 -30.19 20.81 23.35
C THR A 29 -29.61 20.71 21.94
N SER A 30 -30.27 19.95 21.05
CA SER A 30 -29.88 19.90 19.65
C SER A 30 -29.87 21.31 19.03
N PRO A 31 -28.82 21.70 18.30
CA PRO A 31 -28.76 22.99 17.64
C PRO A 31 -30.01 23.18 16.76
N ARG A 32 -30.64 24.36 16.81
CA ARG A 32 -31.82 24.69 15.98
C ARG A 32 -31.58 24.40 14.50
N ASP A 33 -30.35 24.60 14.04
CA ASP A 33 -29.91 24.31 12.68
C ASP A 33 -30.06 22.81 12.33
N LEU A 34 -29.80 21.89 13.27
CA LEU A 34 -29.96 20.45 13.07
C LEU A 34 -31.46 20.05 12.96
N GLN A 35 -32.34 20.75 13.67
CA GLN A 35 -33.79 20.56 13.54
C GLN A 35 -34.30 20.97 12.16
N ASP A 36 -33.75 22.06 11.60
CA ASP A 36 -34.10 22.51 10.25
C ASP A 36 -33.54 21.58 9.17
N VAL A 37 -32.35 20.98 9.40
CA VAL A 37 -31.82 19.87 8.58
C VAL A 37 -32.75 18.64 8.63
N TRP A 38 -33.26 18.29 9.80
CA TRP A 38 -34.23 17.19 9.96
C TRP A 38 -35.51 17.42 9.15
N LYS A 39 -36.09 18.63 9.25
CA LYS A 39 -37.28 18.99 8.47
C LYS A 39 -37.01 18.92 6.97
N LEU A 40 -35.81 19.30 6.53
CA LEU A 40 -35.43 19.18 5.13
C LEU A 40 -35.37 17.70 4.72
N ALA A 41 -34.74 16.84 5.51
CA ALA A 41 -34.63 15.41 5.24
C ALA A 41 -36.01 14.73 5.07
N ASP A 42 -36.97 15.06 5.94
CA ASP A 42 -38.32 14.49 5.89
C ASP A 42 -39.15 15.01 4.72
N ALA A 43 -38.96 16.28 4.34
CA ALA A 43 -39.76 16.90 3.29
C ALA A 43 -39.26 16.55 1.88
N LEU A 44 -37.94 16.34 1.70
CA LEU A 44 -37.30 16.17 0.40
C LEU A 44 -37.79 14.96 -0.44
N PRO A 45 -38.12 13.79 0.17
CA PRO A 45 -38.72 12.68 -0.56
C PRO A 45 -40.10 12.99 -1.15
N ALA A 46 -40.85 13.90 -0.53
CA ALA A 46 -42.24 14.22 -0.85
C ALA A 46 -42.41 15.47 -1.73
N ILE A 47 -41.31 16.15 -2.09
CA ILE A 47 -41.36 17.34 -2.94
C ILE A 47 -41.86 16.99 -4.35
N ASP A 48 -42.68 17.88 -4.94
CA ASP A 48 -43.06 17.76 -6.33
C ASP A 48 -41.88 18.06 -7.28
N ASP A 49 -41.92 17.53 -8.50
CA ASP A 49 -40.80 17.66 -9.46
C ASP A 49 -40.57 19.10 -9.90
N LEU A 50 -41.61 19.94 -9.94
CA LEU A 50 -41.52 21.33 -10.38
C LEU A 50 -40.83 22.19 -9.32
N GLU A 51 -41.25 22.07 -8.05
CA GLU A 51 -40.61 22.70 -6.90
C GLU A 51 -39.15 22.23 -6.79
N LEU A 52 -38.86 20.94 -7.01
CA LEU A 52 -37.49 20.42 -7.01
C LEU A 52 -36.61 21.04 -8.11
N GLN A 53 -37.14 21.19 -9.33
CA GLN A 53 -36.43 21.85 -10.41
C GLN A 53 -36.15 23.32 -10.08
N THR A 54 -37.12 24.03 -9.49
CA THR A 54 -36.93 25.44 -9.10
C THR A 54 -35.89 25.62 -7.98
N LEU A 55 -35.85 24.70 -7.02
CA LEU A 55 -34.95 24.76 -5.87
C LEU A 55 -33.61 24.04 -6.10
N HIS A 56 -33.41 23.40 -7.25
CA HIS A 56 -32.26 22.51 -7.50
C HIS A 56 -30.91 23.17 -7.22
N GLY A 57 -30.72 24.41 -7.68
CA GLY A 57 -29.47 25.15 -7.48
C GLY A 57 -29.18 25.46 -6.02
N ASP A 58 -30.21 25.80 -5.26
CA ASP A 58 -30.11 26.12 -3.83
C ASP A 58 -29.92 24.85 -2.98
N LEU A 59 -30.66 23.78 -3.29
CA LEU A 59 -30.45 22.46 -2.68
C LEU A 59 -29.04 21.95 -2.95
N THR A 60 -28.50 22.13 -4.16
CA THR A 60 -27.12 21.79 -4.50
C THR A 60 -26.12 22.52 -3.59
N ARG A 61 -26.33 23.82 -3.31
CA ARG A 61 -25.47 24.58 -2.40
C ARG A 61 -25.56 24.05 -0.98
N VAL A 62 -26.76 23.77 -0.48
CA VAL A 62 -26.99 23.20 0.85
C VAL A 62 -26.32 21.84 0.98
N VAL A 63 -26.54 20.93 0.04
CA VAL A 63 -25.95 19.58 0.00
C VAL A 63 -24.42 19.66 0.07
N LYS A 64 -23.79 20.52 -0.73
CA LYS A 64 -22.33 20.70 -0.69
C LYS A 64 -21.82 21.23 0.64
N ALA A 65 -22.53 22.19 1.24
CA ALA A 65 -22.16 22.74 2.54
C ALA A 65 -22.26 21.66 3.63
N LEU A 66 -23.36 20.90 3.63
CA LEU A 66 -23.59 19.78 4.54
C LEU A 66 -22.53 18.67 4.39
N SER A 67 -22.17 18.32 3.15
CA SER A 67 -21.06 17.37 2.90
C SER A 67 -19.74 17.83 3.50
N ARG A 68 -19.40 19.13 3.37
CA ARG A 68 -18.18 19.69 3.99
C ARG A 68 -18.24 19.66 5.52
N VAL A 69 -19.41 19.89 6.10
CA VAL A 69 -19.62 19.76 7.55
C VAL A 69 -19.35 18.32 7.98
N ILE A 70 -19.89 17.32 7.28
CA ILE A 70 -19.63 15.89 7.57
C ILE A 70 -18.14 15.58 7.48
N ILE A 71 -17.47 15.95 6.38
CA ILE A 71 -16.03 15.66 6.19
C ILE A 71 -15.23 16.24 7.36
N LYS A 72 -15.42 17.54 7.67
CA LYS A 72 -14.67 18.20 8.75
C LYS A 72 -15.01 17.64 10.12
N TYR A 73 -16.27 17.28 10.38
CA TYR A 73 -16.71 16.72 11.65
C TYR A 73 -16.15 15.30 11.87
N ALA A 74 -16.26 14.43 10.86
CA ALA A 74 -15.72 13.07 10.88
C ALA A 74 -14.20 13.07 11.06
N THR A 75 -13.46 13.97 10.37
CA THR A 75 -12.02 14.12 10.56
C THR A 75 -11.65 14.43 12.02
N VAL A 76 -12.36 15.36 12.66
CA VAL A 76 -12.05 15.77 14.04
C VAL A 76 -12.35 14.65 15.03
N ILE A 77 -13.47 13.95 14.87
CA ILE A 77 -13.85 12.87 15.79
C ILE A 77 -12.93 11.66 15.65
N ALA A 78 -12.65 11.23 14.43
CA ALA A 78 -11.77 10.08 14.22
C ALA A 78 -10.30 10.37 14.58
N ALA A 79 -9.89 11.65 14.64
CA ALA A 79 -8.56 12.04 15.11
C ALA A 79 -8.42 12.02 16.65
N ASP A 80 -9.53 12.10 17.40
CA ASP A 80 -9.56 12.17 18.87
C ASP A 80 -10.48 11.09 19.46
N MET A 81 -9.98 9.85 19.48
CA MET A 81 -10.75 8.67 19.95
C MET A 81 -10.91 8.62 21.48
N GLU A 82 -10.29 9.52 22.24
CA GLU A 82 -10.37 9.53 23.71
C GLU A 82 -11.62 10.27 24.22
N ASP A 83 -12.26 11.10 23.38
CA ASP A 83 -13.48 11.83 23.73
C ASP A 83 -14.74 10.98 23.53
N VAL A 84 -14.95 10.05 24.47
CA VAL A 84 -16.10 9.12 24.50
C VAL A 84 -17.45 9.86 24.45
N ALA A 85 -17.54 11.07 25.02
CA ALA A 85 -18.76 11.85 25.03
C ALA A 85 -19.17 12.30 23.62
N LYS A 86 -18.21 12.76 22.80
CA LYS A 86 -18.46 13.11 21.39
C LYS A 86 -18.78 11.90 20.53
N LEU A 87 -18.19 10.75 20.84
CA LEU A 87 -18.45 9.50 20.12
C LEU A 87 -19.89 9.01 20.30
N VAL A 88 -20.44 9.10 21.51
CA VAL A 88 -21.82 8.65 21.81
C VAL A 88 -22.87 9.46 21.04
N VAL A 89 -22.64 10.75 20.81
CA VAL A 89 -23.61 11.64 20.12
C VAL A 89 -23.31 11.81 18.64
N SER A 90 -22.21 11.20 18.15
CA SER A 90 -21.77 11.34 16.76
C SER A 90 -22.82 10.85 15.75
N ASP A 91 -23.54 9.77 16.08
CA ASP A 91 -24.61 9.23 15.22
C ASP A 91 -25.80 10.21 15.16
N ASP A 92 -26.20 10.78 16.28
CA ASP A 92 -27.29 11.77 16.36
C ASP A 92 -26.99 13.05 15.57
N HIS A 93 -25.72 13.44 15.50
CA HIS A 93 -25.27 14.61 14.75
C HIS A 93 -25.12 14.35 13.24
N LEU A 94 -24.63 13.17 12.85
CA LEU A 94 -24.38 12.82 11.45
C LEU A 94 -25.66 12.38 10.72
N LEU A 95 -26.52 11.61 11.39
CA LEU A 95 -27.68 10.97 10.79
C LEU A 95 -28.65 11.95 10.08
N PRO A 96 -29.02 13.12 10.66
CA PRO A 96 -29.93 14.06 10.00
C PRO A 96 -29.33 14.61 8.71
N ILE A 97 -28.02 14.89 8.73
CA ILE A 97 -27.31 15.45 7.59
C ILE A 97 -27.22 14.40 6.48
N LEU A 98 -26.84 13.16 6.82
CA LEU A 98 -26.76 12.04 5.87
C LEU A 98 -28.11 11.69 5.27
N ARG A 99 -29.21 11.80 6.03
CA ARG A 99 -30.57 11.61 5.49
C ARG A 99 -30.93 12.66 4.45
N VAL A 100 -30.50 13.92 4.61
CA VAL A 100 -30.66 14.93 3.53
C VAL A 100 -29.90 14.51 2.28
N LEU A 101 -28.64 14.08 2.41
CA LEU A 101 -27.83 13.65 1.27
C LEU A 101 -28.47 12.43 0.57
N SER A 102 -28.88 11.43 1.35
CA SER A 102 -29.54 10.21 0.87
C SER A 102 -30.86 10.52 0.16
N ALA A 103 -31.72 11.35 0.76
CA ALA A 103 -32.98 11.76 0.15
C ALA A 103 -32.75 12.49 -1.17
N PHE A 104 -31.71 13.34 -1.25
CA PHE A 104 -31.38 14.09 -2.45
C PHE A 104 -30.91 13.18 -3.58
N VAL A 105 -29.98 12.27 -3.30
CA VAL A 105 -29.51 11.25 -4.26
C VAL A 105 -30.70 10.39 -4.74
N ASN A 106 -31.52 9.89 -3.81
CA ASN A 106 -32.66 9.04 -4.14
C ASN A 106 -33.74 9.76 -4.97
N ARG A 107 -33.99 11.04 -4.70
CA ARG A 107 -34.98 11.82 -5.44
C ARG A 107 -34.52 12.11 -6.86
N LEU A 108 -33.23 12.42 -7.04
CA LEU A 108 -32.62 12.65 -8.35
C LEU A 108 -32.43 11.36 -9.15
N ARG A 109 -32.20 10.21 -8.49
CA ARG A 109 -32.16 8.88 -9.14
C ARG A 109 -33.46 8.54 -9.87
N ARG A 110 -34.60 9.08 -9.41
CA ARG A 110 -35.92 8.87 -10.02
C ARG A 110 -36.20 9.79 -11.21
N GLN A 111 -35.37 10.80 -11.45
CA GLN A 111 -35.52 11.70 -12.59
C GLN A 111 -34.68 11.18 -13.77
N GLU A 112 -35.27 11.10 -14.96
CA GLU A 112 -34.53 10.71 -16.15
C GLU A 112 -33.56 11.83 -16.58
N LEU A 113 -32.28 11.46 -16.74
CA LEU A 113 -31.20 12.22 -17.41
C LEU A 113 -30.77 13.53 -16.74
N LEU A 114 -30.01 13.42 -15.65
CA LEU A 114 -29.06 14.47 -15.26
C LEU A 114 -27.81 14.40 -16.14
N ASP A 115 -27.40 15.54 -16.73
CA ASP A 115 -26.13 15.65 -17.44
C ASP A 115 -24.95 15.39 -16.46
N ASP A 116 -23.89 14.77 -16.97
CA ASP A 116 -22.66 14.48 -16.21
C ASP A 116 -22.09 15.76 -15.58
N LYS A 117 -22.23 16.91 -16.25
CA LYS A 117 -21.82 18.22 -15.71
C LYS A 117 -22.59 18.64 -14.48
N GLU A 118 -23.88 18.33 -14.41
CA GLU A 118 -24.69 18.65 -13.22
C GLU A 118 -24.34 17.73 -12.07
N LEU A 119 -24.17 16.43 -12.33
CA LEU A 119 -23.70 15.46 -11.32
C LEU A 119 -22.35 15.87 -10.73
N LEU A 120 -21.40 16.30 -11.58
CA LEU A 120 -20.07 16.76 -11.15
C LEU A 120 -20.10 17.93 -10.16
N ARG A 121 -21.17 18.74 -10.13
CA ARG A 121 -21.24 19.92 -9.25
C ARG A 121 -21.41 19.56 -7.78
N TRP A 122 -22.05 18.43 -7.46
CA TRP A 122 -22.48 18.10 -6.11
C TRP A 122 -22.21 16.65 -5.71
N LEU A 123 -22.30 15.69 -6.65
CA LEU A 123 -22.16 14.27 -6.32
C LEU A 123 -20.80 13.93 -5.69
N PRO A 124 -19.65 14.45 -6.17
CA PRO A 124 -18.38 14.19 -5.50
C PRO A 124 -18.34 14.61 -4.03
N PHE A 125 -19.05 15.69 -3.66
CA PHE A 125 -19.13 16.13 -2.26
C PHE A 125 -19.90 15.11 -1.40
N VAL A 126 -21.01 14.59 -1.92
CA VAL A 126 -21.81 13.56 -1.25
C VAL A 126 -21.00 12.27 -1.11
N LEU A 127 -20.35 11.82 -2.19
CA LEU A 127 -19.51 10.62 -2.18
C LEU A 127 -18.39 10.74 -1.16
N THR A 128 -17.64 11.85 -1.16
CA THR A 128 -16.55 12.06 -0.19
C THR A 128 -17.09 12.08 1.24
N ALA A 129 -18.22 12.75 1.51
CA ALA A 129 -18.82 12.76 2.84
C ALA A 129 -19.20 11.35 3.32
N CYS A 130 -19.85 10.55 2.48
CA CYS A 130 -20.19 9.16 2.80
C CYS A 130 -18.94 8.31 3.03
N ILE A 131 -17.92 8.42 2.18
CA ILE A 131 -16.64 7.70 2.33
C ILE A 131 -15.93 8.07 3.63
N PHE A 132 -15.96 9.34 4.06
CA PHE A 132 -15.40 9.73 5.35
C PHE A 132 -16.15 9.11 6.53
N VAL A 133 -17.47 8.98 6.45
CA VAL A 133 -18.27 8.36 7.53
C VAL A 133 -18.02 6.85 7.61
N THR A 134 -17.93 6.17 6.47
CA THR A 134 -17.76 4.71 6.42
C THR A 134 -16.31 4.28 6.60
N GLY A 135 -15.36 5.06 6.09
CA GLY A 135 -13.94 4.74 6.07
C GLY A 135 -13.12 5.25 7.26
N ALA A 136 -13.64 6.18 8.06
CA ALA A 136 -12.89 6.76 9.19
C ALA A 136 -12.79 5.84 10.41
N GLU A 137 -13.38 4.63 10.35
CA GLU A 137 -13.37 3.64 11.45
C GLU A 137 -13.82 4.28 12.78
N LEU A 138 -14.95 5.01 12.73
CA LEU A 138 -15.50 5.66 13.92
C LEU A 138 -15.83 4.59 14.98
N PRO A 139 -15.45 4.79 16.26
CA PRO A 139 -15.78 3.86 17.33
C PRO A 139 -17.29 3.56 17.40
N GLY A 140 -17.66 2.28 17.30
CA GLY A 140 -19.05 1.85 17.27
C GLY A 140 -19.72 1.92 15.89
N SER A 141 -18.95 2.14 14.82
CA SER A 141 -19.42 2.19 13.42
C SER A 141 -20.40 1.07 13.06
N ASP A 142 -20.18 -0.14 13.57
CA ASP A 142 -21.00 -1.33 13.30
C ASP A 142 -22.46 -1.19 13.75
N LEU A 143 -22.74 -0.28 14.69
CA LEU A 143 -24.07 -0.03 15.24
C LEU A 143 -24.66 1.32 14.81
N MET A 144 -23.89 2.17 14.13
CA MET A 144 -24.30 3.52 13.75
C MET A 144 -25.27 3.50 12.56
N GLN A 145 -26.42 4.15 12.71
CA GLN A 145 -27.37 4.32 11.61
C GLN A 145 -26.80 5.23 10.52
N SER A 146 -25.94 6.19 10.89
CA SER A 146 -25.22 7.05 9.94
C SER A 146 -24.38 6.26 8.95
N VAL A 147 -23.68 5.21 9.42
CA VAL A 147 -22.85 4.36 8.55
C VAL A 147 -23.74 3.62 7.56
N VAL A 148 -24.86 3.04 8.02
CA VAL A 148 -25.85 2.36 7.17
C VAL A 148 -26.40 3.31 6.10
N VAL A 149 -26.83 4.52 6.48
CA VAL A 149 -27.36 5.50 5.53
C VAL A 149 -26.29 5.96 4.53
N ALA A 150 -25.03 6.11 4.97
CA ALA A 150 -23.93 6.46 4.08
C ALA A 150 -23.66 5.37 3.03
N GLU A 151 -23.64 4.11 3.45
CA GLU A 151 -23.49 2.94 2.58
C GLU A 151 -24.64 2.84 1.56
N GLU A 152 -25.90 2.94 2.01
CA GLU A 152 -27.07 2.94 1.12
C GLU A 152 -27.05 4.13 0.14
N THR A 153 -26.53 5.28 0.56
CA THR A 153 -26.39 6.46 -0.30
C THR A 153 -25.33 6.23 -1.38
N LEU A 154 -24.22 5.55 -1.07
CA LEU A 154 -23.23 5.15 -2.06
C LEU A 154 -23.82 4.17 -3.08
N ASP A 155 -24.62 3.19 -2.64
CA ASP A 155 -25.31 2.25 -3.54
C ASP A 155 -26.34 2.95 -4.43
N ALA A 156 -27.14 3.85 -3.87
CA ALA A 156 -28.06 4.67 -4.65
C ALA A 156 -27.33 5.57 -5.67
N ALA A 157 -26.11 6.02 -5.36
CA ALA A 157 -25.28 6.79 -6.28
C ALA A 157 -24.71 5.92 -7.42
N VAL A 158 -24.41 4.64 -7.16
CA VAL A 158 -24.03 3.68 -8.22
C VAL A 158 -25.15 3.57 -9.25
N ASP A 159 -26.39 3.38 -8.79
CA ASP A 159 -27.57 3.32 -9.66
C ASP A 159 -27.79 4.64 -10.41
N LEU A 160 -27.68 5.78 -9.71
CA LEU A 160 -27.89 7.13 -10.28
C LEU A 160 -26.98 7.39 -11.48
N VAL A 161 -25.72 6.97 -11.42
CA VAL A 161 -24.76 7.18 -12.53
C VAL A 161 -24.64 5.98 -13.46
N ASN A 162 -25.44 4.93 -13.22
CA ASN A 162 -25.38 3.65 -13.93
C ASN A 162 -23.95 3.05 -13.93
N ALA A 163 -23.26 3.11 -12.79
CA ALA A 163 -21.97 2.48 -12.59
C ALA A 163 -22.13 0.97 -12.34
N LYS A 164 -21.10 0.18 -12.66
CA LYS A 164 -21.14 -1.28 -12.45
C LYS A 164 -21.10 -1.66 -10.96
N ASN A 165 -20.32 -0.91 -10.21
CA ASN A 165 -20.04 -1.12 -8.79
C ASN A 165 -19.51 0.19 -8.20
N ARG A 166 -19.29 0.19 -6.88
CA ARG A 166 -18.74 1.34 -6.15
C ARG A 166 -17.34 1.73 -6.62
N GLU A 167 -16.48 0.78 -6.95
CA GLU A 167 -15.13 1.06 -7.48
C GLU A 167 -15.21 1.88 -8.78
N SER A 168 -16.13 1.54 -9.68
CA SER A 168 -16.36 2.28 -10.93
C SER A 168 -16.89 3.69 -10.66
N LEU A 169 -17.75 3.85 -9.64
CA LEU A 169 -18.26 5.15 -9.21
C LEU A 169 -17.12 6.02 -8.64
N VAL A 170 -16.30 5.47 -7.75
CA VAL A 170 -15.13 6.16 -7.18
C VAL A 170 -14.14 6.52 -8.29
N ALA A 171 -13.83 5.60 -9.20
CA ALA A 171 -12.95 5.84 -10.33
C ALA A 171 -13.45 6.97 -11.26
N LYS A 172 -14.77 7.09 -11.47
CA LYS A 172 -15.37 8.16 -12.27
C LYS A 172 -15.13 9.55 -11.66
N TYR A 173 -15.16 9.65 -10.32
CA TYR A 173 -15.07 10.93 -9.59
C TYR A 173 -13.78 11.10 -8.77
N VAL A 174 -12.78 10.23 -8.97
CA VAL A 174 -11.58 10.16 -8.13
C VAL A 174 -10.85 11.49 -8.07
N ALA A 175 -10.74 12.23 -9.17
CA ALA A 175 -10.04 13.52 -9.19
C ALA A 175 -10.68 14.56 -8.26
N GLN A 176 -12.02 14.60 -8.19
CA GLN A 176 -12.75 15.49 -7.31
C GLN A 176 -12.70 15.00 -5.86
N ILE A 177 -12.81 13.69 -5.63
CA ILE A 177 -12.70 13.10 -4.29
C ILE A 177 -11.31 13.37 -3.71
N VAL A 178 -10.23 13.14 -4.46
CA VAL A 178 -8.85 13.47 -4.08
C VAL A 178 -8.72 14.94 -3.68
N ALA A 179 -9.30 15.84 -4.48
CA ALA A 179 -9.28 17.27 -4.20
C ALA A 179 -9.94 17.61 -2.85
N LEU A 180 -11.07 16.97 -2.56
CA LEU A 180 -11.83 17.17 -1.32
C LEU A 180 -11.13 16.55 -0.10
N CYS A 181 -10.47 15.39 -0.26
CA CYS A 181 -9.69 14.76 0.81
C CYS A 181 -8.52 15.65 1.27
N SER A 182 -7.88 16.37 0.36
CA SER A 182 -6.79 17.30 0.67
C SER A 182 -7.25 18.74 0.87
N GLN A 183 -8.55 19.03 0.77
CA GLN A 183 -9.06 20.39 0.89
C GLN A 183 -9.03 20.85 2.36
N ASP A 184 -8.56 22.07 2.60
CA ASP A 184 -8.48 22.71 3.91
C ASP A 184 -7.61 21.95 4.94
N VAL A 185 -6.67 21.12 4.46
CA VAL A 185 -5.66 20.42 5.27
C VAL A 185 -4.30 21.00 4.94
N ASP A 186 -3.60 21.54 5.94
CA ASP A 186 -2.22 22.00 5.75
C ASP A 186 -1.22 20.83 5.73
N LYS A 187 0.05 21.15 5.46
CA LYS A 187 1.09 20.11 5.31
C LYS A 187 1.29 19.36 6.63
N GLU A 188 1.28 20.06 7.75
CA GLU A 188 1.50 19.52 9.09
C GLU A 188 0.36 18.56 9.47
N GLN A 189 -0.89 18.95 9.23
CA GLN A 189 -2.08 18.15 9.45
C GLN A 189 -2.16 16.94 8.53
N TRP A 190 -1.63 17.03 7.30
CA TRP A 190 -1.62 15.91 6.37
C TRP A 190 -0.70 14.77 6.85
N VAL A 191 0.50 15.12 7.31
CA VAL A 191 1.50 14.12 7.76
C VAL A 191 1.29 13.67 9.21
N ALA A 192 0.57 14.44 10.04
CA ALA A 192 0.29 14.11 11.44
C ALA A 192 -0.29 12.71 11.62
N VAL A 193 0.21 11.91 12.56
CA VAL A 193 -0.20 10.50 12.76
C VAL A 193 -1.72 10.32 12.91
N SER A 194 -2.39 11.26 13.56
CA SER A 194 -3.86 11.28 13.75
C SER A 194 -4.66 11.67 12.50
N SER A 195 -4.01 12.03 11.39
CA SER A 195 -4.66 12.46 10.17
C SER A 195 -5.47 11.33 9.53
N VAL A 196 -6.79 11.47 9.57
CA VAL A 196 -7.75 10.56 8.95
C VAL A 196 -7.74 10.72 7.43
N ASN A 197 -7.50 11.94 6.94
CA ASN A 197 -7.58 12.28 5.52
C ASN A 197 -6.65 11.43 4.65
N LYS A 198 -5.42 11.15 5.10
CA LYS A 198 -4.50 10.26 4.36
C LYS A 198 -4.94 8.79 4.35
N LYS A 199 -5.61 8.31 5.40
CA LYS A 199 -6.16 6.95 5.47
C LYS A 199 -7.33 6.81 4.50
N ILE A 200 -8.24 7.78 4.50
CA ILE A 200 -9.34 7.86 3.53
C ILE A 200 -8.79 7.97 2.11
N MET A 201 -7.75 8.80 1.89
CA MET A 201 -7.11 8.92 0.59
C MET A 201 -6.53 7.58 0.11
N LEU A 202 -5.92 6.80 1.01
CA LEU A 202 -5.42 5.46 0.67
C LEU A 202 -6.57 4.53 0.26
N GLN A 203 -7.64 4.45 1.07
CA GLN A 203 -8.82 3.63 0.77
C GLN A 203 -9.45 4.00 -0.58
N VAL A 204 -9.55 5.30 -0.88
CA VAL A 204 -10.07 5.79 -2.17
C VAL A 204 -9.15 5.38 -3.31
N VAL A 205 -7.84 5.58 -3.19
CA VAL A 205 -6.87 5.29 -4.26
C VAL A 205 -6.79 3.79 -4.54
N GLU A 206 -6.75 2.94 -3.51
CA GLU A 206 -6.64 1.48 -3.66
C GLU A 206 -7.85 0.86 -4.39
N GLN A 207 -9.01 1.50 -4.36
CA GLN A 207 -10.21 1.07 -5.10
C GLN A 207 -10.18 1.44 -6.58
N VAL A 208 -9.28 2.33 -7.01
CA VAL A 208 -9.31 2.89 -8.36
C VAL A 208 -8.34 2.11 -9.25
N PRO A 209 -8.85 1.39 -10.27
CA PRO A 209 -8.01 0.64 -11.19
C PRO A 209 -7.40 1.55 -12.27
N PHE A 210 -6.40 1.02 -12.97
CA PHE A 210 -5.96 1.56 -14.26
C PHE A 210 -7.16 1.74 -15.22
N PRO A 211 -7.26 2.85 -15.99
CA PRO A 211 -6.29 3.93 -16.17
C PRO A 211 -6.56 5.22 -15.35
N HIS A 212 -7.43 5.15 -14.33
CA HIS A 212 -8.06 6.36 -13.76
C HIS A 212 -7.17 7.20 -12.83
N LEU A 213 -5.96 6.72 -12.48
CA LEU A 213 -4.97 7.45 -11.66
C LEU A 213 -3.94 8.23 -12.50
N GLY A 214 -4.01 8.12 -13.83
CA GLY A 214 -3.11 8.78 -14.77
C GLY A 214 -3.48 10.24 -15.09
N GLY A 215 -2.93 10.76 -16.19
CA GLY A 215 -3.19 12.10 -16.71
C GLY A 215 -2.93 13.23 -15.72
N ASP A 216 -3.81 14.23 -15.71
CA ASP A 216 -3.70 15.42 -14.85
C ASP A 216 -3.78 15.09 -13.34
N LEU A 217 -4.32 13.93 -12.98
CA LEU A 217 -4.45 13.52 -11.59
C LEU A 217 -3.12 13.02 -11.00
N LEU A 218 -2.27 12.38 -11.81
CA LEU A 218 -1.04 11.75 -11.35
C LEU A 218 -0.13 12.74 -10.60
N GLY A 219 0.12 13.91 -11.16
CA GLY A 219 0.97 14.93 -10.53
C GLY A 219 0.44 15.37 -9.15
N ARG A 220 -0.89 15.47 -8.99
CA ARG A 220 -1.52 15.80 -7.70
C ARG A 220 -1.38 14.65 -6.70
N LEU A 221 -1.61 13.41 -7.14
CA LEU A 221 -1.45 12.24 -6.29
C LEU A 221 -0.01 12.15 -5.76
N LEU A 222 0.99 12.26 -6.64
CA LEU A 222 2.40 12.24 -6.23
C LEU A 222 2.74 13.37 -5.25
N ALA A 223 2.22 14.58 -5.47
CA ALA A 223 2.43 15.71 -4.56
C ALA A 223 1.83 15.49 -3.16
N LEU A 224 0.73 14.74 -3.05
CA LEU A 224 0.11 14.38 -1.77
C LEU A 224 0.78 13.14 -1.14
N THR A 225 1.27 12.21 -1.94
CA THR A 225 1.86 10.96 -1.47
C THR A 225 3.32 11.10 -1.03
N PHE A 226 4.15 11.86 -1.74
CA PHE A 226 5.58 11.99 -1.42
C PHE A 226 5.86 12.48 0.01
N PRO A 227 5.17 13.51 0.54
CA PRO A 227 5.37 13.92 1.92
C PRO A 227 5.07 12.82 2.95
N LEU A 228 4.18 11.88 2.63
CA LEU A 228 3.89 10.73 3.49
C LEU A 228 5.02 9.70 3.45
N VAL A 229 5.60 9.47 2.26
CA VAL A 229 6.72 8.54 2.06
C VAL A 229 8.00 9.04 2.75
N ASP A 230 8.23 10.36 2.73
CA ASP A 230 9.36 11.01 3.38
C ASP A 230 9.19 11.14 4.91
N ASP A 231 8.01 10.81 5.46
CA ASP A 231 7.76 10.93 6.89
C ASP A 231 8.52 9.87 7.71
N LEU A 232 8.98 10.27 8.90
CA LEU A 232 9.78 9.40 9.78
C LEU A 232 8.92 8.46 10.64
N THR A 233 7.63 8.77 10.83
CA THR A 233 6.72 7.94 11.62
C THR A 233 6.23 6.74 10.80
N ASP A 234 6.19 5.54 11.40
CA ASP A 234 5.82 4.34 10.66
C ASP A 234 4.39 4.37 10.14
N ALA A 235 3.46 4.77 11.02
CA ALA A 235 2.04 4.85 10.72
C ALA A 235 1.74 5.76 9.52
N THR A 236 2.50 6.83 9.32
CA THR A 236 2.36 7.70 8.14
C THR A 236 3.10 7.14 6.93
N GLN A 237 4.34 6.68 7.13
CA GLN A 237 5.19 6.20 6.04
C GLN A 237 4.60 4.99 5.32
N ILE A 238 4.03 4.02 6.05
CA ILE A 238 3.40 2.84 5.45
C ILE A 238 2.21 3.21 4.56
N ILE A 239 1.41 4.21 4.95
CA ILE A 239 0.28 4.72 4.16
C ILE A 239 0.82 5.33 2.86
N GLY A 240 1.86 6.16 2.96
CA GLY A 240 2.53 6.74 1.80
C GLY A 240 3.09 5.67 0.86
N ALA A 241 3.77 4.66 1.39
CA ALA A 241 4.36 3.57 0.62
C ALA A 241 3.30 2.75 -0.13
N ARG A 242 2.20 2.37 0.54
CA ARG A 242 1.09 1.63 -0.07
C ARG A 242 0.41 2.44 -1.17
N MET A 243 0.12 3.71 -0.89
CA MET A 243 -0.50 4.61 -1.86
C MET A 243 0.40 4.79 -3.09
N LEU A 244 1.70 5.02 -2.88
CA LEU A 244 2.67 5.21 -3.96
C LEU A 244 2.76 3.96 -4.83
N ARG A 245 2.86 2.78 -4.21
CA ARG A 245 2.90 1.51 -4.93
C ARG A 245 1.67 1.32 -5.80
N HIS A 246 0.47 1.56 -5.25
CA HIS A 246 -0.77 1.41 -6.01
C HIS A 246 -0.85 2.38 -7.19
N ILE A 247 -0.42 3.63 -7.00
CA ILE A 247 -0.31 4.63 -8.08
C ILE A 247 0.65 4.13 -9.16
N VAL A 248 1.88 3.75 -8.78
CA VAL A 248 2.91 3.25 -9.70
C VAL A 248 2.38 2.06 -10.51
N LYS A 249 1.67 1.12 -9.87
CA LYS A 249 1.07 -0.05 -10.53
C LYS A 249 0.00 0.33 -11.56
N ASN A 250 -0.81 1.33 -11.28
CA ASN A 250 -2.03 1.66 -12.03
C ASN A 250 -1.93 2.88 -12.97
N VAL A 251 -0.71 3.29 -13.34
CA VAL A 251 -0.45 4.29 -14.41
C VAL A 251 0.38 3.71 -15.54
N THR A 252 0.37 4.34 -16.72
CA THR A 252 1.21 3.89 -17.84
C THR A 252 2.69 4.20 -17.57
N SER A 253 3.59 3.42 -18.20
CA SER A 253 5.02 3.73 -18.20
C SER A 253 5.33 5.11 -18.81
N THR A 254 4.53 5.57 -19.78
CA THR A 254 4.72 6.89 -20.41
C THR A 254 4.44 8.02 -19.43
N GLU A 255 3.34 7.96 -18.69
CA GLU A 255 3.01 8.97 -17.69
C GLU A 255 4.00 8.96 -16.53
N LEU A 256 4.39 7.77 -16.05
CA LEU A 256 5.32 7.65 -14.92
C LEU A 256 6.72 8.19 -15.26
N ARG A 257 7.16 8.03 -16.51
CA ARG A 257 8.44 8.57 -17.00
C ARG A 257 8.55 10.09 -16.91
N TRP A 258 7.44 10.82 -16.91
CA TRP A 258 7.46 12.28 -16.75
C TRP A 258 7.87 12.71 -15.33
N TYR A 259 7.75 11.79 -14.36
CA TYR A 259 8.04 12.01 -12.95
C TYR A 259 9.22 11.16 -12.45
N SER A 260 9.94 10.46 -13.34
CA SER A 260 10.92 9.44 -12.96
C SER A 260 12.02 9.97 -12.03
N ASP A 261 12.56 11.15 -12.32
CA ASP A 261 13.67 11.70 -11.53
C ASP A 261 13.26 11.95 -10.07
N VAL A 262 12.09 12.58 -9.87
CA VAL A 262 11.57 12.88 -8.53
C VAL A 262 11.11 11.60 -7.83
N LEU A 263 10.38 10.73 -8.52
CA LEU A 263 9.93 9.44 -7.98
C LEU A 263 11.11 8.60 -7.49
N LEU A 264 12.15 8.45 -8.31
CA LEU A 264 13.32 7.68 -7.96
C LEU A 264 14.13 8.35 -6.85
N GLU A 265 14.16 9.69 -6.76
CA GLU A 265 14.77 10.37 -5.61
C GLU A 265 14.03 10.07 -4.30
N VAL A 266 12.70 10.18 -4.30
CA VAL A 266 11.86 9.89 -3.11
C VAL A 266 12.00 8.43 -2.68
N LEU A 267 12.00 7.49 -3.62
CA LEU A 267 12.23 6.08 -3.29
C LEU A 267 13.65 5.86 -2.78
N HIS A 268 14.64 6.52 -3.37
CA HIS A 268 16.03 6.46 -2.92
C HIS A 268 16.16 6.97 -1.49
N THR A 269 15.51 8.06 -1.09
CA THR A 269 15.55 8.54 0.30
C THR A 269 14.80 7.61 1.25
N ALA A 270 13.64 7.08 0.85
CA ALA A 270 12.74 6.34 1.76
C ALA A 270 13.19 4.92 2.12
N ILE A 271 13.89 4.20 1.24
CA ILE A 271 14.29 2.78 1.45
C ILE A 271 15.32 2.55 2.58
N VAL A 272 15.71 3.59 3.33
CA VAL A 272 16.55 3.45 4.55
C VAL A 272 15.76 3.08 5.79
N THR A 273 14.43 3.07 5.68
CA THR A 273 13.57 2.73 6.80
C THR A 273 13.93 1.36 7.36
N ARG A 274 14.01 1.26 8.70
CA ARG A 274 14.36 0.02 9.42
C ARG A 274 13.10 -0.72 9.89
N LYS A 275 11.99 -0.51 9.17
CA LYS A 275 10.66 -1.02 9.52
C LYS A 275 10.29 -2.05 8.46
N PRO A 276 10.32 -3.35 8.75
CA PRO A 276 10.27 -4.41 7.74
C PRO A 276 9.08 -4.30 6.79
N ASP A 277 7.87 -4.07 7.30
CA ASP A 277 6.65 -3.99 6.48
C ASP A 277 6.68 -2.79 5.54
N THR A 278 7.03 -1.61 6.06
CA THR A 278 7.16 -0.38 5.28
C THR A 278 8.26 -0.50 4.22
N LEU A 279 9.41 -1.09 4.58
CA LEU A 279 10.49 -1.35 3.64
C LEU A 279 10.06 -2.31 2.53
N ASN A 280 9.32 -3.36 2.87
CA ASN A 280 8.83 -4.34 1.90
C ASN A 280 7.96 -3.66 0.83
N VAL A 281 7.00 -2.82 1.25
CA VAL A 281 6.15 -2.08 0.30
C VAL A 281 6.95 -1.07 -0.54
N LEU A 282 7.93 -0.38 0.05
CA LEU A 282 8.79 0.56 -0.67
C LEU A 282 9.68 -0.13 -1.70
N LEU A 283 10.24 -1.29 -1.39
CA LEU A 283 11.06 -2.05 -2.33
C LEU A 283 10.23 -2.70 -3.44
N ASP A 284 9.02 -3.19 -3.15
CA ASP A 284 8.05 -3.60 -4.17
C ASP A 284 7.75 -2.43 -5.11
N CYS A 285 7.47 -1.24 -4.55
CA CYS A 285 7.23 -0.03 -5.32
C CYS A 285 8.45 0.36 -6.17
N LEU A 286 9.67 0.22 -5.63
CA LEU A 286 10.91 0.51 -6.35
C LEU A 286 11.07 -0.41 -7.55
N VAL A 287 10.88 -1.72 -7.39
CA VAL A 287 10.98 -2.67 -8.51
C VAL A 287 9.95 -2.34 -9.59
N GLU A 288 8.69 -2.13 -9.22
CA GLU A 288 7.64 -1.77 -10.18
C GLU A 288 7.92 -0.44 -10.88
N ALA A 289 8.45 0.55 -10.16
CA ALA A 289 8.86 1.82 -10.74
C ALA A 289 10.02 1.63 -11.72
N LEU A 290 11.06 0.89 -11.35
CA LEU A 290 12.22 0.60 -12.19
C LEU A 290 11.81 -0.11 -13.49
N ASP A 291 10.92 -1.11 -13.40
CA ASP A 291 10.37 -1.84 -14.55
C ASP A 291 9.63 -0.89 -15.53
N LYS A 292 8.96 0.16 -15.01
CA LYS A 292 8.20 1.11 -15.84
C LYS A 292 9.02 2.28 -16.38
N VAL A 293 9.94 2.83 -15.59
CA VAL A 293 10.72 4.02 -15.96
C VAL A 293 11.98 3.68 -16.74
N SER A 294 12.45 2.43 -16.68
CA SER A 294 13.61 1.96 -17.45
C SER A 294 13.15 1.41 -18.80
N PRO A 295 13.58 1.99 -19.93
CA PRO A 295 13.33 1.39 -21.24
C PRO A 295 13.90 -0.04 -21.34
N PRO A 296 13.31 -0.92 -22.16
CA PRO A 296 13.86 -2.25 -22.39
C PRO A 296 15.34 -2.18 -22.83
N GLY A 297 16.21 -2.87 -22.12
CA GLY A 297 17.66 -2.89 -22.38
C GLY A 297 18.45 -1.76 -21.70
N GLU A 298 17.80 -0.76 -21.10
CA GLU A 298 18.46 0.29 -20.34
C GLU A 298 18.43 -0.02 -18.84
N LEU A 299 19.61 -0.20 -18.24
CA LEU A 299 19.74 -0.57 -16.82
C LEU A 299 20.28 0.56 -15.94
N LYS A 300 20.35 1.79 -16.47
CA LYS A 300 20.92 2.95 -15.78
C LYS A 300 20.20 3.23 -14.45
N HIS A 301 18.89 3.11 -14.40
CA HIS A 301 18.16 3.30 -13.14
C HIS A 301 18.46 2.18 -12.15
N TYR A 302 18.55 0.92 -12.57
CA TYR A 302 18.96 -0.15 -11.66
C TYR A 302 20.40 0.05 -11.14
N ASP A 303 21.32 0.51 -11.99
CA ASP A 303 22.72 0.80 -11.62
C ASP A 303 22.81 1.88 -10.52
N ARG A 304 21.81 2.76 -10.41
CA ARG A 304 21.71 3.76 -9.35
C ARG A 304 21.38 3.13 -7.99
N PHE A 305 20.56 2.07 -7.96
CA PHE A 305 20.08 1.47 -6.72
C PHE A 305 20.88 0.24 -6.27
N MET A 306 21.44 -0.54 -7.20
CA MET A 306 22.11 -1.80 -6.86
C MET A 306 23.26 -1.64 -5.85
N PRO A 307 24.20 -0.68 -5.99
CA PRO A 307 25.25 -0.48 -4.98
C PRO A 307 24.69 -0.18 -3.59
N ARG A 308 23.61 0.60 -3.54
CA ARG A 308 22.98 1.00 -2.29
C ARG A 308 22.25 -0.18 -1.63
N LEU A 309 21.45 -0.93 -2.39
CA LEU A 309 20.77 -2.13 -1.86
C LEU A 309 21.78 -3.12 -1.27
N LEU A 310 22.91 -3.35 -1.95
CA LEU A 310 23.98 -4.20 -1.43
C LEU A 310 24.60 -3.64 -0.14
N SER A 311 24.91 -2.35 -0.12
CA SER A 311 25.47 -1.67 1.06
C SER A 311 24.50 -1.72 2.25
N ASP A 312 23.24 -1.37 2.03
CA ASP A 312 22.21 -1.32 3.07
C ASP A 312 21.91 -2.72 3.63
N THR A 313 21.94 -3.75 2.78
CA THR A 313 21.83 -5.16 3.21
C THR A 313 23.04 -5.57 4.06
N SER A 314 24.25 -5.21 3.64
CA SER A 314 25.50 -5.57 4.34
C SER A 314 25.63 -4.91 5.72
N LEU A 315 25.14 -3.68 5.86
CA LEU A 315 25.28 -2.88 7.09
C LEU A 315 24.08 -3.05 8.04
N CYS A 316 23.01 -3.71 7.61
CA CYS A 316 21.84 -3.93 8.44
C CYS A 316 22.12 -4.99 9.51
N SER A 317 21.92 -4.65 10.79
CA SER A 317 21.99 -5.60 11.90
C SER A 317 20.68 -6.32 12.17
N ASP A 318 19.54 -5.68 11.87
CA ASP A 318 18.21 -6.26 12.05
C ASP A 318 17.97 -7.36 11.00
N VAL A 319 17.72 -8.58 11.49
CA VAL A 319 17.52 -9.77 10.65
C VAL A 319 16.23 -9.67 9.82
N ALA A 320 15.14 -9.15 10.38
CA ALA A 320 13.87 -9.04 9.66
C ALA A 320 14.00 -8.06 8.47
N VAL A 321 14.71 -6.96 8.68
CA VAL A 321 15.03 -5.99 7.61
C VAL A 321 15.98 -6.60 6.57
N ARG A 322 16.99 -7.37 7.00
CA ARG A 322 17.88 -8.11 6.07
C ARG A 322 17.10 -9.10 5.20
N VAL A 323 16.16 -9.86 5.77
CA VAL A 323 15.31 -10.79 5.00
C VAL A 323 14.60 -10.03 3.88
N VAL A 324 13.99 -8.88 4.19
CA VAL A 324 13.30 -8.04 3.21
C VAL A 324 14.25 -7.59 2.11
N PHE A 325 15.43 -7.07 2.44
CA PHE A 325 16.42 -6.67 1.43
C PHE A 325 16.87 -7.83 0.54
N VAL A 326 17.23 -8.98 1.12
CA VAL A 326 17.70 -10.15 0.37
C VAL A 326 16.63 -10.65 -0.60
N ARG A 327 15.36 -10.72 -0.16
CA ARG A 327 14.23 -11.08 -1.02
C ARG A 327 14.08 -10.15 -2.23
N HIS A 328 14.28 -8.85 -2.05
CA HIS A 328 14.18 -7.90 -3.16
C HIS A 328 15.43 -7.84 -4.03
N LEU A 329 16.63 -8.08 -3.45
CA LEU A 329 17.84 -8.28 -4.23
C LEU A 329 17.67 -9.43 -5.23
N ARG A 330 16.99 -10.52 -4.85
CA ARG A 330 16.65 -11.60 -5.79
C ARG A 330 15.90 -11.11 -7.02
N ILE A 331 14.89 -10.26 -6.83
CA ILE A 331 14.09 -9.73 -7.94
C ILE A 331 14.97 -8.88 -8.87
N VAL A 332 15.79 -8.00 -8.30
CA VAL A 332 16.73 -7.15 -9.05
C VAL A 332 17.77 -7.98 -9.81
N VAL A 333 18.32 -9.02 -9.19
CA VAL A 333 19.25 -9.97 -9.80
C VAL A 333 18.65 -10.63 -11.03
N VAL A 334 17.41 -11.11 -10.94
CA VAL A 334 16.71 -11.73 -12.07
C VAL A 334 16.46 -10.71 -13.20
N ARG A 335 16.12 -9.46 -12.88
CA ARG A 335 15.91 -8.39 -13.88
C ARG A 335 17.19 -7.97 -14.59
N GLN A 336 18.34 -8.00 -13.90
CA GLN A 336 19.63 -7.54 -14.43
C GLN A 336 20.53 -8.67 -14.96
N GLY A 337 20.10 -9.93 -14.83
CA GLY A 337 20.86 -11.11 -15.17
C GLY A 337 20.39 -11.84 -16.42
N ALA A 338 21.05 -12.96 -16.69
CA ALA A 338 20.76 -13.81 -17.84
C ALA A 338 19.31 -14.37 -17.76
N PRO A 339 18.64 -14.59 -18.91
CA PRO A 339 19.13 -14.40 -20.27
C PRO A 339 18.99 -12.97 -20.81
N TYR A 340 18.37 -12.07 -20.06
CA TYR A 340 17.96 -10.75 -20.56
C TYR A 340 19.08 -9.71 -20.56
N SER A 341 20.06 -9.87 -19.66
CA SER A 341 21.22 -8.99 -19.54
C SER A 341 22.39 -9.72 -18.87
N MET A 342 23.58 -9.13 -18.91
CA MET A 342 24.74 -9.58 -18.14
C MET A 342 25.16 -8.56 -17.08
N ASN A 343 24.34 -7.54 -16.83
CA ASN A 343 24.70 -6.40 -15.98
C ASN A 343 24.92 -6.79 -14.52
N VAL A 344 24.23 -7.82 -14.03
CA VAL A 344 24.42 -8.35 -12.67
C VAL A 344 25.87 -8.77 -12.40
N ILE A 345 26.64 -9.19 -13.42
CA ILE A 345 28.06 -9.58 -13.28
C ILE A 345 28.91 -8.44 -12.69
N ARG A 346 28.59 -7.18 -13.02
CA ARG A 346 29.31 -6.00 -12.51
C ARG A 346 29.25 -5.90 -10.98
N TYR A 347 28.23 -6.51 -10.40
CA TYR A 347 27.95 -6.51 -8.96
C TYR A 347 28.13 -7.89 -8.33
N LEU A 348 28.64 -8.89 -9.08
CA LEU A 348 28.69 -10.27 -8.61
C LEU A 348 29.49 -10.43 -7.32
N GLN A 349 30.70 -9.86 -7.26
CA GLN A 349 31.55 -9.96 -6.08
C GLN A 349 30.92 -9.32 -4.82
N PRO A 350 30.45 -8.06 -4.83
CA PRO A 350 29.78 -7.50 -3.65
C PRO A 350 28.45 -8.20 -3.32
N LEU A 351 27.72 -8.70 -4.32
CA LEU A 351 26.51 -9.50 -4.10
C LEU A 351 26.82 -10.82 -3.38
N LEU A 352 27.78 -11.60 -3.88
CA LEU A 352 28.20 -12.85 -3.23
C LEU A 352 28.68 -12.61 -1.81
N LYS A 353 29.45 -11.54 -1.56
CA LYS A 353 29.87 -11.18 -0.20
C LYS A 353 28.69 -10.97 0.75
N VAL A 354 27.64 -10.27 0.30
CA VAL A 354 26.42 -10.04 1.08
C VAL A 354 25.66 -11.35 1.34
N LEU A 355 25.50 -12.18 0.31
CA LEU A 355 24.78 -13.45 0.43
C LEU A 355 25.55 -14.45 1.31
N ILE A 356 26.86 -14.54 1.16
CA ILE A 356 27.68 -15.49 1.91
C ILE A 356 27.71 -15.13 3.40
N ALA A 357 27.72 -13.83 3.73
CA ALA A 357 27.52 -13.37 5.10
C ALA A 357 26.12 -13.67 5.67
N GLY A 358 25.15 -14.06 4.83
CA GLY A 358 23.84 -14.56 5.26
C GLY A 358 23.92 -15.93 5.94
N PHE A 359 24.86 -16.79 5.52
CA PHE A 359 25.07 -18.14 6.07
C PHE A 359 25.67 -18.16 7.48
N GLU A 360 26.06 -17.01 8.03
CA GLU A 360 26.48 -16.88 9.42
C GLU A 360 25.29 -16.78 10.38
N SER A 361 24.06 -16.63 9.86
CA SER A 361 22.84 -16.55 10.65
C SER A 361 22.23 -17.93 10.90
N VAL A 362 21.70 -18.12 12.11
CA VAL A 362 20.82 -19.25 12.48
C VAL A 362 19.34 -18.95 12.25
N ASN A 363 19.01 -17.78 11.70
CA ASN A 363 17.63 -17.43 11.39
C ASN A 363 17.17 -18.12 10.10
N VAL A 364 16.20 -19.02 10.22
CA VAL A 364 15.64 -19.80 9.11
C VAL A 364 15.18 -18.92 7.96
N ALA A 365 14.42 -17.86 8.22
CA ALA A 365 13.88 -16.99 7.17
C ALA A 365 14.98 -16.28 6.38
N LEU A 366 16.05 -15.82 7.04
CA LEU A 366 17.20 -15.22 6.36
C LEU A 366 17.98 -16.25 5.55
N LEU A 367 18.15 -17.47 6.09
CA LEU A 367 18.88 -18.54 5.42
C LEU A 367 18.16 -19.00 4.14
N VAL A 368 16.85 -19.21 4.22
CA VAL A 368 15.99 -19.52 3.06
C VAL A 368 16.05 -18.40 2.02
N ALA A 369 15.85 -17.14 2.44
CA ALA A 369 15.93 -16.01 1.52
C ALA A 369 17.31 -15.92 0.85
N THR A 370 18.39 -16.20 1.59
CA THR A 370 19.77 -16.20 1.10
C THR A 370 19.99 -17.30 0.06
N LEU A 371 19.57 -18.54 0.34
CA LEU A 371 19.69 -19.67 -0.59
C LEU A 371 18.91 -19.44 -1.87
N GLU A 372 17.65 -19.01 -1.78
CA GLU A 372 16.83 -18.67 -2.96
C GLU A 372 17.46 -17.54 -3.80
N THR A 373 18.05 -16.54 -3.14
CA THR A 373 18.71 -15.42 -3.82
C THR A 373 20.04 -15.84 -4.43
N LEU A 374 20.77 -16.75 -3.78
CA LEU A 374 22.00 -17.34 -4.28
C LEU A 374 21.73 -18.22 -5.50
N GLN A 375 20.70 -19.07 -5.46
CA GLN A 375 20.26 -19.86 -6.60
C GLN A 375 19.96 -18.96 -7.81
N ALA A 376 19.17 -17.91 -7.60
CA ALA A 376 18.89 -16.92 -8.64
C ALA A 376 20.16 -16.21 -9.14
N THR A 377 21.11 -15.92 -8.24
CA THR A 377 22.40 -15.31 -8.59
C THR A 377 23.26 -16.24 -9.45
N VAL A 378 23.33 -17.53 -9.10
CA VAL A 378 24.07 -18.52 -9.87
C VAL A 378 23.51 -18.62 -11.29
N LEU A 379 22.19 -18.69 -11.43
CA LEU A 379 21.53 -18.69 -12.74
C LEU A 379 21.73 -17.38 -13.51
N ALA A 380 21.54 -16.24 -12.86
CA ALA A 380 21.62 -14.92 -13.46
C ALA A 380 23.04 -14.54 -13.91
N ALA A 381 24.07 -15.06 -13.23
CA ALA A 381 25.48 -14.75 -13.47
C ALA A 381 26.31 -15.97 -13.91
N TRP A 382 25.67 -17.06 -14.35
CA TRP A 382 26.30 -18.36 -14.63
C TRP A 382 27.63 -18.31 -15.39
N PRO A 383 27.85 -17.43 -16.41
CA PRO A 383 29.13 -17.41 -17.13
C PRO A 383 30.33 -16.98 -16.30
N ARG A 384 30.11 -16.42 -15.10
CA ARG A 384 31.15 -15.91 -14.20
C ARG A 384 31.10 -16.51 -12.80
N ILE A 385 30.31 -17.57 -12.58
CA ILE A 385 30.20 -18.20 -11.26
C ILE A 385 31.37 -19.15 -10.95
N ALA A 386 31.92 -19.86 -11.95
CA ALA A 386 32.96 -20.88 -11.74
C ALA A 386 34.15 -20.43 -10.84
N PRO A 387 34.70 -19.20 -10.97
CA PRO A 387 35.77 -18.72 -10.09
C PRO A 387 35.38 -18.52 -8.62
N HIS A 388 34.07 -18.49 -8.31
CA HIS A 388 33.53 -18.28 -6.96
C HIS A 388 32.99 -19.57 -6.33
N THR A 389 33.14 -20.72 -7.01
CA THR A 389 32.55 -22.01 -6.60
C THR A 389 32.89 -22.39 -5.17
N GLU A 390 34.15 -22.26 -4.77
CA GLU A 390 34.61 -22.61 -3.42
C GLU A 390 33.90 -21.77 -2.35
N GLU A 391 33.86 -20.45 -2.52
CA GLU A 391 33.23 -19.52 -1.58
C GLU A 391 31.73 -19.81 -1.41
N VAL A 392 31.05 -20.05 -2.53
CA VAL A 392 29.63 -20.39 -2.54
C VAL A 392 29.37 -21.75 -1.90
N LEU A 393 30.16 -22.76 -2.26
CA LEU A 393 30.05 -24.12 -1.73
C LEU A 393 30.21 -24.14 -0.21
N VAL A 394 31.23 -23.45 0.32
CA VAL A 394 31.45 -23.32 1.77
C VAL A 394 30.25 -22.66 2.46
N GLY A 395 29.68 -21.62 1.85
CA GLY A 395 28.47 -20.97 2.36
C GLY A 395 27.28 -21.93 2.45
N VAL A 396 26.99 -22.66 1.37
CA VAL A 396 25.90 -23.65 1.33
C VAL A 396 26.13 -24.77 2.36
N LEU A 397 27.36 -25.25 2.50
CA LEU A 397 27.69 -26.29 3.47
C LEU A 397 27.54 -25.84 4.93
N ARG A 398 27.67 -24.54 5.22
CA ARG A 398 27.32 -23.99 6.55
C ARG A 398 25.81 -24.12 6.82
N ALA A 399 24.96 -23.92 5.81
CA ALA A 399 23.52 -24.13 5.95
C ALA A 399 23.17 -25.62 6.16
N VAL A 400 23.85 -26.53 5.46
CA VAL A 400 23.73 -27.98 5.70
C VAL A 400 24.18 -28.32 7.12
N ALA A 401 25.30 -27.76 7.57
CA ALA A 401 25.80 -27.97 8.93
C ALA A 401 24.83 -27.46 10.00
N PHE A 402 24.18 -26.33 9.77
CA PHE A 402 23.11 -25.82 10.64
C PHE A 402 21.93 -26.80 10.76
N CYS A 403 21.62 -27.55 9.70
CA CYS A 403 20.56 -28.55 9.70
C CYS A 403 20.96 -29.90 10.33
N GLU A 404 22.22 -30.31 10.21
CA GLU A 404 22.66 -31.69 10.52
C GLU A 404 23.53 -31.81 11.78
N LEU A 405 24.18 -30.75 12.24
CA LEU A 405 25.10 -30.84 13.38
C LEU A 405 24.41 -30.69 14.73
N PHE A 406 23.30 -29.94 14.78
CA PHE A 406 22.55 -29.66 16.00
C PHE A 406 21.51 -30.75 16.26
N ASP A 407 21.30 -31.08 17.53
CA ASP A 407 20.34 -32.10 17.94
C ASP A 407 18.91 -31.56 17.84
N GLU A 408 17.95 -32.44 17.49
CA GLU A 408 16.54 -32.09 17.37
C GLU A 408 15.99 -31.48 18.67
N GLY A 409 15.36 -30.30 18.57
CA GLY A 409 14.71 -29.63 19.70
C GLY A 409 15.59 -28.65 20.48
N ALA A 410 16.79 -28.33 20.00
CA ALA A 410 17.55 -27.20 20.54
C ALA A 410 16.90 -25.85 20.21
N GLU A 411 17.07 -24.86 21.09
CA GLU A 411 16.33 -23.57 21.15
C GLU A 411 16.42 -22.71 19.87
N PHE A 412 17.30 -23.05 18.92
CA PHE A 412 17.52 -22.34 17.66
C PHE A 412 17.66 -23.28 16.45
N THR A 413 17.06 -24.46 16.51
CA THR A 413 17.07 -25.42 15.39
C THR A 413 15.84 -25.28 14.51
N PRO A 414 15.96 -25.49 13.19
CA PRO A 414 14.81 -25.50 12.30
C PRO A 414 13.86 -26.64 12.67
N SER A 415 12.56 -26.43 12.51
CA SER A 415 11.58 -27.51 12.53
C SER A 415 11.88 -28.54 11.41
N PRO A 416 11.33 -29.77 11.48
CA PRO A 416 11.55 -30.78 10.44
C PRO A 416 11.23 -30.29 9.02
N ASP A 417 10.13 -29.56 8.86
CA ASP A 417 9.71 -29.01 7.56
C ASP A 417 10.68 -27.91 7.07
N GLU A 418 11.12 -27.03 7.96
CA GLU A 418 12.11 -25.99 7.65
C GLU A 418 13.49 -26.60 7.31
N LYS A 419 13.87 -27.68 8.01
CA LYS A 419 15.09 -28.43 7.74
C LYS A 419 15.04 -29.04 6.34
N GLU A 420 13.94 -29.72 6.00
CA GLU A 420 13.74 -30.29 4.67
C GLU A 420 13.83 -29.20 3.58
N GLN A 421 13.17 -28.06 3.80
CA GLN A 421 13.23 -26.93 2.87
C GLN A 421 14.65 -26.39 2.67
N ILE A 422 15.39 -26.15 3.76
CA ILE A 422 16.76 -25.63 3.68
C ILE A 422 17.67 -26.61 2.94
N LEU A 423 17.60 -27.91 3.28
CA LEU A 423 18.40 -28.93 2.63
C LEU A 423 18.08 -29.05 1.14
N ALA A 424 16.81 -29.05 0.75
CA ALA A 424 16.41 -29.06 -0.67
C ALA A 424 16.99 -27.85 -1.43
N LEU A 425 16.92 -26.65 -0.86
CA LEU A 425 17.53 -25.45 -1.46
C LEU A 425 19.06 -25.54 -1.54
N CYS A 426 19.71 -26.19 -0.58
CA CYS A 426 21.15 -26.45 -0.64
C CYS A 426 21.46 -27.40 -1.80
N GLU A 427 20.74 -28.51 -1.93
CA GLU A 427 20.90 -29.46 -3.04
C GLU A 427 20.75 -28.76 -4.40
N ASP A 428 19.73 -27.93 -4.56
CA ASP A 428 19.49 -27.16 -5.80
C ASP A 428 20.67 -26.25 -6.15
N VAL A 429 21.23 -25.52 -5.18
CA VAL A 429 22.39 -24.64 -5.42
C VAL A 429 23.63 -25.48 -5.77
N LEU A 430 23.85 -26.61 -5.10
CA LEU A 430 24.96 -27.50 -5.38
C LEU A 430 24.88 -28.13 -6.77
N ASP A 431 23.68 -28.51 -7.22
CA ASP A 431 23.44 -29.00 -8.58
C ASP A 431 23.82 -27.94 -9.61
N LEU A 432 23.43 -26.68 -9.39
CA LEU A 432 23.78 -25.58 -10.28
C LEU A 432 25.30 -25.33 -10.30
N LEU A 433 25.96 -25.38 -9.14
CA LEU A 433 27.42 -25.25 -9.07
C LEU A 433 28.12 -26.40 -9.80
N HIS A 434 27.62 -27.63 -9.66
CA HIS A 434 28.17 -28.79 -10.38
C HIS A 434 28.02 -28.61 -11.89
N GLN A 435 26.85 -28.18 -12.37
CA GLN A 435 26.60 -27.92 -13.79
C GLN A 435 27.47 -26.79 -14.36
N VAL A 436 27.63 -25.68 -13.62
CA VAL A 436 28.50 -24.56 -14.04
C VAL A 436 29.97 -24.99 -14.11
N ASN A 437 30.37 -26.00 -13.33
CA ASN A 437 31.71 -26.55 -13.31
C ASN A 437 31.77 -27.93 -13.98
N ALA A 438 30.94 -28.24 -14.99
CA ALA A 438 30.91 -29.58 -15.60
C ALA A 438 32.29 -30.07 -16.11
N ASP A 439 33.17 -29.15 -16.50
CA ASP A 439 34.53 -29.46 -16.96
C ASP A 439 35.57 -29.59 -15.81
N ASN A 440 35.14 -29.47 -14.55
CA ASN A 440 36.01 -29.44 -13.38
C ASN A 440 35.41 -30.20 -12.18
N SER A 441 36.19 -31.11 -11.57
CA SER A 441 35.77 -31.91 -10.42
C SER A 441 35.72 -31.14 -9.09
N VAL A 442 36.02 -29.83 -9.04
CA VAL A 442 36.10 -29.03 -7.80
C VAL A 442 34.94 -29.26 -6.82
N VAL A 443 33.68 -29.26 -7.29
CA VAL A 443 32.52 -29.46 -6.42
C VAL A 443 32.51 -30.86 -5.82
N VAL A 444 32.80 -31.87 -6.64
CA VAL A 444 32.84 -33.29 -6.23
C VAL A 444 33.98 -33.52 -5.24
N ASP A 445 35.18 -33.02 -5.55
CA ASP A 445 36.39 -33.20 -4.74
C ASP A 445 36.23 -32.58 -3.35
N MET A 446 35.60 -31.40 -3.26
CA MET A 446 35.33 -30.73 -1.99
C MET A 446 34.28 -31.47 -1.15
N LEU A 447 33.20 -31.97 -1.76
CA LEU A 447 32.21 -32.78 -1.05
C LEU A 447 32.80 -34.11 -0.56
N ALA A 448 33.65 -34.76 -1.35
CA ALA A 448 34.35 -35.98 -0.95
C ALA A 448 35.28 -35.73 0.25
N THR A 449 36.01 -34.61 0.23
CA THR A 449 36.87 -34.19 1.35
C THR A 449 36.04 -34.01 2.62
N LEU A 450 34.94 -33.27 2.56
CA LEU A 450 34.09 -33.03 3.72
C LEU A 450 33.39 -34.31 4.24
N ALA A 451 32.95 -35.19 3.34
CA ALA A 451 32.34 -36.47 3.70
C ALA A 451 33.28 -37.37 4.52
N ASN A 452 34.59 -37.29 4.22
CA ASN A 452 35.64 -38.01 4.94
C ASN A 452 35.98 -37.36 6.29
N GLU A 453 35.94 -36.03 6.37
CA GLU A 453 36.32 -35.28 7.58
C GLU A 453 35.17 -35.13 8.59
N SER A 454 33.91 -35.19 8.15
CA SER A 454 32.74 -34.97 9.01
C SER A 454 31.68 -36.09 8.87
N PRO A 455 31.64 -37.06 9.81
CA PRO A 455 30.69 -38.17 9.77
C PRO A 455 29.22 -37.74 9.76
N LYS A 456 28.87 -36.62 10.43
CA LYS A 456 27.50 -36.09 10.45
C LYS A 456 27.06 -35.50 9.11
N LEU A 457 27.99 -34.97 8.30
CA LEU A 457 27.68 -34.39 6.98
C LEU A 457 27.85 -35.39 5.84
N SER A 458 28.53 -36.51 6.10
CA SER A 458 28.76 -37.59 5.13
C SER A 458 27.48 -38.08 4.43
N PRO A 459 26.33 -38.31 5.12
CA PRO A 459 25.11 -38.76 4.44
C PRO A 459 24.60 -37.78 3.38
N PHE A 460 24.64 -36.48 3.67
CA PHE A 460 24.25 -35.44 2.70
C PHE A 460 25.23 -35.38 1.52
N CYS A 461 26.54 -35.37 1.81
CA CYS A 461 27.58 -35.25 0.79
C CYS A 461 27.62 -36.47 -0.14
N ASN A 462 27.43 -37.68 0.40
CA ASN A 462 27.41 -38.92 -0.40
C ASN A 462 26.16 -38.96 -1.29
N ARG A 463 24.99 -38.56 -0.77
CA ARG A 463 23.75 -38.48 -1.56
C ARG A 463 23.91 -37.57 -2.77
N MET A 464 24.53 -36.40 -2.62
CA MET A 464 24.79 -35.48 -3.73
C MET A 464 25.75 -36.08 -4.77
N GLN A 465 26.83 -36.73 -4.32
CA GLN A 465 27.77 -37.39 -5.23
C GLN A 465 27.12 -38.54 -5.99
N GLU A 466 26.32 -39.37 -5.32
CA GLU A 466 25.57 -40.47 -5.95
C GLU A 466 24.61 -39.95 -7.03
N LYS A 467 23.92 -38.83 -6.76
CA LYS A 467 22.99 -38.17 -7.69
C LYS A 467 23.65 -37.73 -9.00
N TRP A 468 24.92 -37.33 -8.99
CA TRP A 468 25.62 -36.87 -10.20
C TRP A 468 26.29 -38.00 -10.98
N VAL A 469 26.45 -39.17 -10.36
CA VAL A 469 27.00 -40.38 -11.00
C VAL A 469 25.91 -41.20 -11.68
N SER A 470 24.66 -41.13 -11.18
CA SER A 470 23.46 -41.73 -11.79
C SER A 470 22.95 -40.95 -12.98
#